data_AF-A0A3M1CM57-F1
#
_entry.id   AF-A0A3M1CM57-F1
#
_cell.length_a   1.000
_cell.length_b   1.000
_cell.length_c   1.000
_cell.angle_alpha   90.00
_cell.angle_beta   90.00
_cell.angle_gamma   90.00
#
_symmetry.space_group_name_H-M   'P 1'
#
loop_
_entity.id
_entity.type
_entity.pdbx_description
1 polymer ?
#
loop_
_entity_poly.entity_id
_entity_poly.type
_entity_poly.pdbx_seq_one_letter_code
_entity_poly.pdbx_strand_id
1 'polypeptide(L)'
;MTEPTHLRVGPAGLVVAREPDLLLRVDHLGRWATLRTATGRWRRCLDGGVVQGRGDDLVDLDADAAADVHRRVGAVVEALRPSIDRPDARAILDAAMEWDPERLAAEAGRYAATWPEPTPILPPDRQRDLVLLPATGCPSNHCTFCSLYAGRGFSVLGPDALEAHLRGVAAFMGPGLGGRDGFYLGSASALSLSAARLRAVLDRVGAILGTPRRGLAAFWDPEHAPLHPVSDLAQLADRGLRRVVIGLETGDPALRAAASKAGDLHRLRSAIHHARQAGLQLGLTVLVGLGGPEAVSAHQAATARLLAELPLTHADLVYLS
;
A
#
# COMPACT_ATOMS: atom_id res chain seq x y z
N MET A 1 -21.57 -16.45 29.69
CA MET A 1 -21.36 -16.69 28.24
C MET A 1 -20.41 -17.87 28.08
N THR A 2 -20.70 -18.82 27.19
CA THR A 2 -19.84 -19.99 26.88
C THR A 2 -18.54 -19.60 26.18
N GLU A 3 -17.53 -20.47 26.21
CA GLU A 3 -16.21 -20.29 25.60
C GLU A 3 -16.31 -20.12 24.05
N PRO A 4 -15.44 -19.30 23.41
CA PRO A 4 -15.47 -19.13 21.96
C PRO A 4 -15.18 -20.42 21.18
N THR A 5 -15.92 -20.63 20.08
CA THR A 5 -15.74 -21.77 19.16
C THR A 5 -14.34 -21.76 18.51
N HIS A 6 -13.78 -20.58 18.26
CA HIS A 6 -12.42 -20.45 17.76
C HIS A 6 -11.73 -19.23 18.35
N LEU A 7 -10.53 -19.44 18.90
CA LEU A 7 -9.70 -18.42 19.52
C LEU A 7 -8.26 -18.57 19.02
N ARG A 8 -7.73 -17.54 18.35
CA ARG A 8 -6.36 -17.57 17.80
C ARG A 8 -5.66 -16.24 17.98
N VAL A 9 -4.50 -16.27 18.63
CA VAL A 9 -3.51 -15.18 18.59
C VAL A 9 -2.50 -15.53 17.50
N GLY A 10 -2.27 -14.62 16.56
CA GLY A 10 -1.30 -14.78 15.48
C GLY A 10 -0.60 -13.46 15.16
N PRO A 11 0.20 -13.39 14.07
CA PRO A 11 1.05 -12.21 13.78
C PRO A 11 0.31 -10.89 13.58
N ALA A 12 -0.99 -10.95 13.28
CA ALA A 12 -1.84 -9.77 13.07
C ALA A 12 -2.72 -9.45 14.29
N GLY A 13 -2.51 -10.12 15.42
CA GLY A 13 -3.30 -9.98 16.64
C GLY A 13 -4.25 -11.15 16.90
N LEU A 14 -5.38 -10.84 17.54
CA LEU A 14 -6.38 -11.76 18.04
C LEU A 14 -7.54 -11.94 17.05
N VAL A 15 -7.97 -13.18 16.89
CA VAL A 15 -9.23 -13.56 16.25
C VAL A 15 -10.07 -14.34 17.25
N VAL A 16 -11.28 -13.84 17.52
CA VAL A 16 -12.30 -14.53 18.32
C VAL A 16 -13.50 -14.80 17.43
N ALA A 17 -13.96 -16.05 17.35
CA ALA A 17 -15.19 -16.40 16.66
C ALA A 17 -16.08 -17.26 17.54
N ARG A 18 -17.39 -16.99 17.47
CA ARG A 18 -18.46 -17.84 18.00
C ARG A 18 -19.42 -18.07 16.88
N GLU A 19 -19.34 -19.25 16.30
CA GLU A 19 -20.11 -19.52 15.10
C GLU A 19 -21.57 -19.82 15.42
N PRO A 20 -22.50 -19.41 14.53
CA PRO A 20 -22.27 -18.65 13.30
C PRO A 20 -22.19 -17.13 13.53
N ASP A 21 -22.53 -16.63 14.71
CA ASP A 21 -23.02 -15.25 14.88
C ASP A 21 -21.95 -14.19 15.08
N LEU A 22 -20.73 -14.53 15.52
CA LEU A 22 -19.73 -13.54 15.92
C LEU A 22 -18.34 -13.83 15.32
N LEU A 23 -17.72 -12.80 14.77
CA LEU A 23 -16.28 -12.75 14.50
C LEU A 23 -15.75 -11.37 14.90
N LEU A 24 -14.74 -11.35 15.77
CA LEU A 24 -14.01 -10.16 16.15
C LEU A 24 -12.53 -10.35 15.79
N ARG A 25 -11.93 -9.33 15.16
CA ARG A 25 -10.50 -9.25 14.90
C ARG A 25 -9.95 -7.98 15.53
N VAL A 26 -8.93 -8.13 16.35
CA VAL A 26 -8.24 -7.06 17.08
C VAL A 26 -6.75 -7.21 16.87
N ASP A 27 -6.03 -6.13 16.65
CA ASP A 27 -4.57 -6.19 16.55
C ASP A 27 -3.88 -6.27 17.94
N HIS A 28 -2.55 -6.38 17.96
CA HIS A 28 -1.80 -6.47 19.20
C HIS A 28 -1.83 -5.21 20.08
N LEU A 29 -2.30 -4.08 19.54
CA LEU A 29 -2.49 -2.84 20.30
C LEU A 29 -3.91 -2.70 20.84
N GLY A 30 -4.78 -3.70 20.66
CA GLY A 30 -6.18 -3.63 21.08
C GLY A 30 -7.10 -2.96 20.06
N ARG A 31 -6.59 -2.60 18.88
CA ARG A 31 -7.39 -1.89 17.88
C ARG A 31 -8.22 -2.87 17.08
N TRP A 32 -9.52 -2.65 17.01
CA TRP A 32 -10.39 -3.50 16.22
C TRP A 32 -10.18 -3.26 14.72
N ALA A 33 -10.26 -4.34 13.95
CA ALA A 33 -10.11 -4.34 12.50
C ALA A 33 -11.35 -4.89 11.80
N THR A 34 -12.03 -5.88 12.38
CA THR A 34 -13.25 -6.46 11.79
C THR A 34 -14.19 -6.88 12.90
N LEU A 35 -15.47 -6.54 12.75
CA LEU A 35 -16.57 -7.08 13.54
C LEU A 35 -17.58 -7.71 12.58
N ARG A 36 -18.04 -8.91 12.87
CA ARG A 36 -19.20 -9.53 12.23
C ARG A 36 -20.14 -10.00 13.33
N THR A 37 -21.40 -9.63 13.22
CA THR A 37 -22.50 -10.09 14.06
C THR A 37 -23.59 -10.72 13.18
N ALA A 38 -24.65 -11.26 13.79
CA ALA A 38 -25.86 -11.66 13.07
C ALA A 38 -26.49 -10.50 12.27
N THR A 39 -26.27 -9.25 12.70
CA THR A 39 -26.88 -8.05 12.10
C THR A 39 -26.02 -7.37 11.03
N GLY A 40 -24.78 -7.80 10.83
CA GLY A 40 -23.91 -7.15 9.84
C GLY A 40 -22.43 -7.45 10.00
N ARG A 41 -21.64 -6.91 9.07
CA ARG A 41 -20.18 -6.98 9.02
C ARG A 41 -19.62 -5.60 8.82
N TRP A 42 -18.63 -5.25 9.63
CA TRP A 42 -17.91 -3.98 9.59
C TRP A 42 -16.41 -4.20 9.58
N ARG A 43 -15.69 -3.31 8.89
CA ARG A 43 -14.24 -3.25 8.88
C ARG A 43 -13.80 -1.83 9.16
N ARG A 44 -12.81 -1.68 10.04
CA ARG A 44 -12.11 -0.41 10.24
C ARG A 44 -10.90 -0.34 9.34
N CYS A 45 -10.76 0.77 8.63
CA CYS A 45 -9.60 1.12 7.83
C CYS A 45 -8.52 1.79 8.71
N LEU A 46 -7.28 1.84 8.24
CA LEU A 46 -6.18 2.44 9.03
C LEU A 46 -6.31 3.96 9.16
N ASP A 47 -6.98 4.60 8.21
CA ASP A 47 -7.35 6.02 8.22
C ASP A 47 -8.50 6.36 9.19
N GLY A 48 -9.04 5.36 9.88
CA GLY A 48 -10.15 5.51 10.81
C GLY A 48 -11.52 5.33 10.17
N GLY A 49 -11.62 5.28 8.83
CA GLY A 49 -12.88 5.02 8.14
C GLY A 49 -13.48 3.67 8.54
N VAL A 50 -14.81 3.58 8.54
CA VAL A 50 -15.52 2.32 8.81
C VAL A 50 -16.39 1.98 7.62
N VAL A 51 -16.24 0.76 7.10
CA VAL A 51 -17.08 0.24 6.03
C VAL A 51 -17.98 -0.88 6.53
N GLN A 52 -19.19 -0.96 6.00
CA GLN A 52 -20.15 -2.05 6.21
C GLN A 52 -20.31 -2.89 4.94
N GLY A 53 -20.44 -4.22 5.08
CA GLY A 53 -20.72 -5.12 3.96
C GLY A 53 -19.59 -6.09 3.60
N ARG A 54 -19.59 -6.58 2.37
CA ARG A 54 -18.57 -7.51 1.83
C ARG A 54 -18.46 -7.37 0.31
N GLY A 55 -17.23 -7.42 -0.20
CA GLY A 55 -16.99 -7.44 -1.64
C GLY A 55 -17.42 -6.13 -2.27
N ASP A 56 -18.25 -6.20 -3.30
CA ASP A 56 -18.72 -5.04 -4.05
C ASP A 56 -19.83 -4.26 -3.31
N ASP A 57 -20.45 -4.85 -2.29
CA ASP A 57 -21.49 -4.21 -1.46
C ASP A 57 -20.91 -3.43 -0.25
N LEU A 58 -19.64 -3.01 -0.33
CA LEU A 58 -19.02 -2.22 0.73
C LEU A 58 -19.52 -0.77 0.68
N VAL A 59 -20.00 -0.29 1.83
CA VAL A 59 -20.49 1.08 2.00
C VAL A 59 -19.69 1.77 3.09
N ASP A 60 -19.16 2.96 2.81
CA ASP A 60 -18.55 3.84 3.81
C ASP A 60 -19.62 4.37 4.77
N LEU A 61 -19.35 4.27 6.06
CA LEU A 61 -20.20 4.84 7.11
C LEU A 61 -19.78 6.28 7.40
N ASP A 62 -20.77 7.13 7.68
CA ASP A 62 -20.51 8.45 8.25
C ASP A 62 -19.96 8.35 9.69
N ALA A 63 -19.57 9.50 10.24
CA ALA A 63 -18.94 9.57 11.55
C ALA A 63 -19.83 9.05 12.68
N ASP A 64 -21.14 9.31 12.62
CA ASP A 64 -22.10 8.91 13.66
C ASP A 64 -22.32 7.39 13.65
N ALA A 65 -22.55 6.83 12.46
CA ALA A 65 -22.68 5.39 12.27
C ALA A 65 -21.39 4.64 12.59
N ALA A 66 -20.22 5.21 12.27
CA ALA A 66 -18.92 4.65 12.67
C ALA A 66 -18.74 4.65 14.19
N ALA A 67 -19.13 5.73 14.88
CA ALA A 67 -19.06 5.82 16.34
C ALA A 67 -19.99 4.79 17.03
N ASP A 68 -21.17 4.53 16.46
CA ASP A 68 -22.06 3.45 16.91
C ASP A 68 -21.39 2.07 16.78
N VAL A 69 -20.68 1.82 15.68
CA VAL A 69 -19.94 0.58 15.49
C VAL A 69 -18.80 0.46 16.51
N HIS A 70 -18.07 1.54 16.80
CA HIS A 70 -17.04 1.56 17.84
C HIS A 70 -17.60 1.20 19.22
N ARG A 71 -18.72 1.81 19.63
CA ARG A 71 -19.42 1.47 20.87
C ARG A 71 -19.86 0.00 20.90
N ARG A 72 -20.39 -0.50 19.78
CA ARG A 72 -20.78 -1.91 19.64
C ARG A 72 -19.60 -2.86 19.81
N VAL A 73 -18.45 -2.53 19.23
CA VAL A 73 -17.22 -3.32 19.41
C VAL A 73 -16.81 -3.34 20.89
N GLY A 74 -16.84 -2.20 21.58
CA GLY A 74 -16.56 -2.12 23.01
C GLY A 74 -17.44 -3.07 23.83
N ALA A 75 -18.76 -3.03 23.62
CA ALA A 75 -19.70 -3.94 24.28
C ALA A 75 -19.42 -5.43 23.97
N VAL A 76 -19.02 -5.75 22.73
CA VAL A 76 -18.64 -7.11 22.34
C VAL A 76 -17.36 -7.55 23.06
N VAL A 77 -16.34 -6.69 23.15
CA VAL A 77 -15.09 -6.98 23.87
C VAL A 77 -15.38 -7.21 25.34
N GLU A 78 -16.16 -6.34 25.97
CA GLU A 78 -16.56 -6.44 27.38
C GLU A 78 -17.27 -7.78 27.67
N ALA A 79 -18.22 -8.16 26.82
CA ALA A 79 -18.97 -9.40 26.96
C ALA A 79 -18.11 -10.66 26.70
N LEU A 80 -17.19 -10.60 25.73
CA LEU A 80 -16.27 -11.69 25.41
C LEU A 80 -15.24 -11.90 26.51
N ARG A 81 -14.77 -10.81 27.14
CA ARG A 81 -13.65 -10.82 28.06
C ARG A 81 -13.83 -11.92 29.12
N PRO A 82 -14.82 -11.95 30.03
CA PRO A 82 -14.89 -12.95 31.10
C PRO A 82 -14.81 -14.44 30.69
N SER A 83 -15.10 -14.78 29.43
CA SER A 83 -15.09 -16.15 28.91
C SER A 83 -13.77 -16.65 28.30
N ILE A 84 -12.71 -15.83 28.28
CA ILE A 84 -11.43 -16.15 27.63
C ILE A 84 -10.29 -16.24 28.65
N ASP A 85 -9.92 -17.45 29.06
CA ASP A 85 -8.92 -17.65 30.12
C ASP A 85 -7.47 -17.64 29.63
N ARG A 86 -7.25 -17.59 28.30
CA ARG A 86 -5.92 -17.51 27.72
C ARG A 86 -5.26 -16.15 27.99
N PRO A 87 -4.11 -16.09 28.70
CA PRO A 87 -3.51 -14.81 29.13
C PRO A 87 -3.13 -13.87 27.99
N ASP A 88 -2.60 -14.40 26.89
CA ASP A 88 -2.18 -13.61 25.73
C ASP A 88 -3.36 -13.03 24.94
N ALA A 89 -4.44 -13.80 24.79
CA ALA A 89 -5.69 -13.31 24.21
C ALA A 89 -6.38 -12.29 25.14
N ARG A 90 -6.38 -12.56 26.45
CA ARG A 90 -6.90 -11.65 27.48
C ARG A 90 -6.20 -10.29 27.42
N ALA A 91 -4.87 -10.26 27.36
CA ALA A 91 -4.11 -9.02 27.29
C ALA A 91 -4.50 -8.14 26.08
N ILE A 92 -4.75 -8.75 24.92
CA ILE A 92 -5.20 -8.02 23.72
C ILE A 92 -6.61 -7.45 23.91
N LEU A 93 -7.53 -8.21 24.54
CA LEU A 93 -8.88 -7.72 24.83
C LEU A 93 -8.87 -6.62 25.90
N ASP A 94 -7.97 -6.70 26.87
CA ASP A 94 -7.80 -5.68 27.90
C ASP A 94 -7.34 -4.37 27.26
N ALA A 95 -6.35 -4.42 26.36
CA ALA A 95 -5.95 -3.26 25.57
C ALA A 95 -7.11 -2.73 24.70
N ALA A 96 -7.95 -3.63 24.16
CA ALA A 96 -9.10 -3.23 23.33
C ALA A 96 -10.18 -2.45 24.09
N MET A 97 -10.32 -2.69 25.40
CA MET A 97 -11.22 -1.92 26.26
C MET A 97 -10.83 -0.44 26.37
N GLU A 98 -9.56 -0.09 26.11
CA GLU A 98 -9.09 1.28 26.17
C GLU A 98 -9.35 2.10 24.89
N TRP A 99 -9.91 1.49 23.85
CA TRP A 99 -10.16 2.11 22.54
C TRP A 99 -11.62 2.55 22.38
N ASP A 100 -11.97 3.62 23.07
CA ASP A 100 -13.24 4.31 22.88
C ASP A 100 -13.29 5.09 21.54
N PRO A 101 -14.46 5.63 21.14
CA PRO A 101 -14.59 6.40 19.90
C PRO A 101 -13.66 7.62 19.82
N GLU A 102 -13.38 8.29 20.94
CA GLU A 102 -12.52 9.49 20.95
C GLU A 102 -11.06 9.13 20.66
N ARG A 103 -10.55 8.07 21.30
CA ARG A 103 -9.18 7.58 21.06
C ARG A 103 -9.02 7.03 19.65
N LEU A 104 -10.04 6.39 19.09
CA LEU A 104 -10.03 5.92 17.69
C LEU A 104 -10.02 7.11 16.71
N ALA A 105 -10.76 8.19 16.99
CA ALA A 105 -10.70 9.42 16.20
C ALA A 105 -9.33 10.10 16.29
N ALA A 106 -8.73 10.16 17.49
CA ALA A 106 -7.37 10.67 17.67
C ALA A 106 -6.33 9.84 16.89
N GLU A 107 -6.52 8.52 16.80
CA GLU A 107 -5.68 7.67 15.95
C GLU A 107 -5.80 7.99 14.46
N ALA A 108 -7.00 8.28 13.95
CA ALA A 108 -7.19 8.72 12.57
C ALA A 108 -6.36 9.99 12.28
N GLY A 109 -6.29 10.93 13.24
CA GLY A 109 -5.42 12.09 13.16
C GLY A 109 -3.93 11.73 13.06
N ARG A 110 -3.46 10.74 13.84
CA ARG A 110 -2.07 10.23 13.75
C ARG A 110 -1.79 9.55 12.41
N TYR A 111 -2.77 8.82 11.85
CA TYR A 111 -2.65 8.25 10.52
C TYR A 111 -2.45 9.36 9.48
N ALA A 112 -3.31 10.38 9.48
CA ALA A 112 -3.24 11.49 8.53
C ALA A 112 -1.91 12.28 8.64
N ALA A 113 -1.37 12.43 9.85
CA ALA A 113 -0.06 13.03 10.07
C ALA A 113 1.11 12.16 9.53
N THR A 114 0.95 10.84 9.55
CA THR A 114 1.98 9.89 9.08
C THR A 114 1.95 9.70 7.56
N TRP A 115 0.75 9.67 6.97
CA TRP A 115 0.48 9.56 5.53
C TRP A 115 -0.37 10.77 5.07
N PRO A 116 0.27 11.91 4.77
CA PRO A 116 -0.43 13.14 4.38
C PRO A 116 -0.95 13.14 2.94
N GLU A 117 -0.85 12.01 2.24
CA GLU A 117 -1.33 11.83 0.86
C GLU A 117 -2.27 10.64 0.79
N PRO A 118 -3.19 10.63 -0.21
CA PRO A 118 -3.96 9.44 -0.52
C PRO A 118 -3.04 8.24 -0.74
N THR A 119 -3.52 7.06 -0.34
CA THR A 119 -2.80 5.80 -0.60
C THR A 119 -2.55 5.67 -2.11
N PRO A 120 -1.29 5.45 -2.54
CA PRO A 120 -0.98 5.24 -3.96
C PRO A 120 -1.71 4.01 -4.49
N ILE A 121 -1.93 3.98 -5.81
CA ILE A 121 -2.39 2.74 -6.47
C ILE A 121 -1.27 1.71 -6.34
N LEU A 122 -1.48 0.71 -5.49
CA LEU A 122 -0.55 -0.38 -5.29
C LEU A 122 -0.79 -1.48 -6.33
N PRO A 123 0.28 -2.07 -6.88
CA PRO A 123 0.15 -3.24 -7.73
C PRO A 123 -0.60 -4.39 -7.03
N PRO A 124 -1.32 -5.24 -7.76
CA PRO A 124 -2.03 -6.40 -7.20
C PRO A 124 -1.18 -7.29 -6.28
N ASP A 125 0.09 -7.56 -6.63
CA ASP A 125 1.00 -8.37 -5.80
C ASP A 125 1.53 -7.64 -4.56
N ARG A 126 1.29 -6.32 -4.48
CA ARG A 126 1.80 -5.41 -3.43
C ARG A 126 0.70 -4.72 -2.63
N GLN A 127 -0.56 -5.10 -2.77
CA GLN A 127 -1.70 -4.48 -2.05
C GLN A 127 -1.58 -4.50 -0.52
N ARG A 128 -0.74 -5.37 0.04
CA ARG A 128 -0.51 -5.48 1.49
C ARG A 128 0.78 -4.81 1.97
N ASP A 129 1.55 -4.23 1.06
CA ASP A 129 2.79 -3.54 1.39
C ASP A 129 2.48 -2.30 2.21
N LEU A 130 3.35 -2.01 3.17
CA LEU A 130 3.28 -0.75 3.91
C LEU A 130 3.87 0.37 3.06
N VAL A 131 3.09 1.42 2.84
CA VAL A 131 3.53 2.57 2.03
C VAL A 131 4.48 3.44 2.84
N LEU A 132 5.65 3.73 2.28
CA LEU A 132 6.65 4.62 2.84
C LEU A 132 6.85 5.79 1.86
N LEU A 133 6.95 7.02 2.37
CA LEU A 133 6.97 8.23 1.57
C LEU A 133 8.37 8.86 1.59
N PRO A 134 9.27 8.52 0.64
CA PRO A 134 10.52 9.26 0.48
C PRO A 134 10.34 10.62 -0.22
N ALA A 135 9.18 10.81 -0.84
CA ALA A 135 8.71 12.03 -1.47
C ALA A 135 7.18 12.07 -1.45
N THR A 136 6.62 13.23 -1.76
CA THR A 136 5.18 13.51 -1.92
C THR A 136 4.92 14.17 -3.27
N GLY A 137 3.68 14.11 -3.75
CA GLY A 137 3.23 14.69 -5.01
C GLY A 137 3.75 13.96 -6.26
N CYS A 138 3.53 14.57 -7.43
CA CYS A 138 3.89 13.98 -8.72
C CYS A 138 4.88 14.86 -9.52
N PRO A 139 6.00 14.30 -10.03
CA PRO A 139 6.93 15.03 -10.90
C PRO A 139 6.33 15.53 -12.22
N SER A 140 5.29 14.85 -12.72
CA SER A 140 4.58 15.20 -13.96
C SER A 140 3.34 16.05 -13.65
N ASN A 141 2.40 15.47 -12.91
CA ASN A 141 1.11 16.05 -12.55
C ASN A 141 0.26 16.57 -13.73
N HIS A 142 0.48 16.05 -14.94
CA HIS A 142 -0.23 16.49 -16.16
C HIS A 142 -0.84 15.33 -16.97
N CYS A 143 -0.75 14.09 -16.47
CA CYS A 143 -1.38 12.93 -17.10
C CYS A 143 -2.90 13.13 -17.18
N THR A 144 -3.50 12.88 -18.35
CA THR A 144 -4.95 13.07 -18.55
C THR A 144 -5.81 12.02 -17.84
N PHE A 145 -5.21 10.90 -17.42
CA PHE A 145 -5.88 9.78 -16.77
C PHE A 145 -5.72 9.74 -15.23
N CYS A 146 -4.82 10.56 -14.67
CA CYS A 146 -4.49 10.48 -13.24
C CYS A 146 -5.05 11.67 -12.46
N SER A 147 -6.03 11.42 -11.59
CA SER A 147 -6.56 12.42 -10.65
C SER A 147 -5.89 12.37 -9.27
N LEU A 148 -5.11 11.33 -8.97
CA LEU A 148 -4.62 11.03 -7.61
C LEU A 148 -3.69 12.12 -7.04
N TYR A 149 -2.86 12.73 -7.89
CA TYR A 149 -1.88 13.75 -7.50
C TYR A 149 -2.23 15.15 -8.01
N ALA A 150 -3.45 15.34 -8.55
CA ALA A 150 -3.90 16.61 -9.10
C ALA A 150 -3.64 17.76 -8.12
N GLY A 151 -2.93 18.80 -8.57
CA GLY A 151 -2.59 19.97 -7.75
C GLY A 151 -1.47 19.77 -6.71
N ARG A 152 -0.91 18.56 -6.57
CA ARG A 152 0.21 18.29 -5.64
C ARG A 152 1.56 18.38 -6.34
N GLY A 153 2.35 19.41 -6.01
CA GLY A 153 3.74 19.54 -6.47
C GLY A 153 4.64 18.46 -5.88
N PHE A 154 5.64 18.02 -6.66
CA PHE A 154 6.62 17.04 -6.20
C PHE A 154 7.55 17.64 -5.14
N SER A 155 7.69 16.97 -4.00
CA SER A 155 8.58 17.38 -2.92
C SER A 155 9.29 16.16 -2.35
N VAL A 156 10.61 16.25 -2.21
CA VAL A 156 11.43 15.19 -1.65
C VAL A 156 11.57 15.42 -0.15
N LEU A 157 11.34 14.39 0.67
CA LEU A 157 11.54 14.52 2.11
C LEU A 157 13.03 14.65 2.42
N GLY A 158 13.37 15.65 3.23
CA GLY A 158 14.70 15.78 3.82
C GLY A 158 14.98 14.66 4.84
N PRO A 159 16.23 14.47 5.27
CA PRO A 159 16.61 13.39 6.19
C PRO A 159 15.77 13.34 7.48
N ASP A 160 15.56 14.49 8.13
CA ASP A 160 14.80 14.57 9.38
C ASP A 160 13.32 14.26 9.18
N ALA A 161 12.73 14.76 8.09
CA ALA A 161 11.34 14.49 7.73
C ALA A 161 11.11 13.02 7.38
N LEU A 162 12.05 12.41 6.64
CA LEU A 162 12.03 10.99 6.33
C LEU A 162 12.12 10.16 7.61
N GLU A 163 13.03 10.51 8.51
CA GLU A 163 13.17 9.83 9.80
C GLU A 163 11.89 9.94 10.64
N ALA A 164 11.32 11.15 10.73
CA ALA A 164 10.06 11.37 11.43
C ALA A 164 8.92 10.53 10.84
N HIS A 165 8.81 10.47 9.50
CA HIS A 165 7.86 9.61 8.81
C HIS A 165 8.06 8.13 9.16
N LEU A 166 9.28 7.60 9.02
CA LEU A 166 9.57 6.19 9.31
C LEU A 166 9.30 5.82 10.78
N ARG A 167 9.65 6.69 11.72
CA ARG A 167 9.33 6.50 13.14
C ARG A 167 7.83 6.59 13.41
N GLY A 168 7.12 7.50 12.74
CA GLY A 168 5.66 7.60 12.78
C GLY A 168 4.99 6.32 12.30
N VAL A 169 5.45 5.77 11.18
CA VAL A 169 5.03 4.47 10.64
C VAL A 169 5.28 3.35 11.65
N ALA A 170 6.50 3.27 12.22
CA ALA A 170 6.84 2.26 13.22
C ALA A 170 5.94 2.34 14.46
N ALA A 171 5.73 3.54 14.99
CA ALA A 171 4.89 3.79 16.16
C ALA A 171 3.42 3.46 15.88
N PHE A 172 2.90 3.86 14.71
CA PHE A 172 1.51 3.58 14.32
C PHE A 172 1.25 2.09 14.13
N MET A 173 2.21 1.37 13.53
CA MET A 173 2.08 -0.07 13.28
C MET A 173 2.33 -0.91 14.54
N GLY A 174 3.22 -0.45 15.43
CA GLY A 174 3.60 -1.17 16.65
C GLY A 174 4.02 -2.62 16.36
N PRO A 175 3.61 -3.60 17.20
CA PRO A 175 3.92 -5.01 16.96
C PRO A 175 3.39 -5.56 15.63
N GLY A 176 2.35 -4.94 15.05
CA GLY A 176 1.79 -5.31 13.76
C GLY A 176 2.73 -5.08 12.58
N LEU A 177 3.83 -4.33 12.76
CA LEU A 177 4.87 -4.15 11.76
C LEU A 177 5.51 -5.50 11.37
N GLY A 178 5.73 -6.39 12.33
CA GLY A 178 6.34 -7.71 12.08
C GLY A 178 5.50 -8.65 11.19
N GLY A 179 4.20 -8.36 11.03
CA GLY A 179 3.31 -9.08 10.13
C GLY A 179 3.27 -8.52 8.70
N ARG A 180 4.12 -7.54 8.37
CA ARG A 180 4.19 -6.93 7.03
C ARG A 180 5.31 -7.57 6.22
N ASP A 181 4.91 -8.21 5.12
CA ASP A 181 5.85 -8.95 4.28
C ASP A 181 6.54 -8.10 3.21
N GLY A 182 6.13 -6.84 3.00
CA GLY A 182 6.71 -5.96 1.98
C GLY A 182 6.48 -4.49 2.30
N PHE A 183 7.36 -3.63 1.77
CA PHE A 183 7.23 -2.17 1.83
C PHE A 183 7.18 -1.60 0.42
N TYR A 184 6.39 -0.55 0.24
CA TYR A 184 6.25 0.14 -1.03
C TYR A 184 6.72 1.58 -0.89
N LEU A 185 7.77 1.95 -1.61
CA LEU A 185 8.20 3.35 -1.71
C LEU A 185 7.21 4.08 -2.61
N GLY A 186 6.32 4.83 -1.95
CA GLY A 186 5.12 5.43 -2.52
C GLY A 186 5.30 6.86 -3.00
N SER A 187 4.16 7.56 -2.98
CA SER A 187 3.84 8.72 -3.82
C SER A 187 3.97 8.40 -5.32
N ALA A 188 4.07 9.40 -6.19
CA ALA A 188 3.88 9.20 -7.62
C ALA A 188 5.09 8.60 -8.36
N SER A 189 6.32 8.70 -7.83
CA SER A 189 7.52 8.08 -8.41
C SER A 189 8.70 8.21 -7.43
N ALA A 190 8.95 7.17 -6.64
CA ALA A 190 10.08 7.17 -5.71
C ALA A 190 11.42 7.17 -6.47
N LEU A 191 11.49 6.52 -7.64
CA LEU A 191 12.71 6.49 -8.46
C LEU A 191 13.03 7.83 -9.16
N SER A 192 12.22 8.88 -8.97
CA SER A 192 12.60 10.24 -9.36
C SER A 192 13.70 10.83 -8.46
N LEU A 193 14.00 10.22 -7.31
CA LEU A 193 15.12 10.59 -6.45
C LEU A 193 16.46 10.16 -7.08
N SER A 194 17.56 10.83 -6.70
CA SER A 194 18.90 10.39 -7.08
C SER A 194 19.27 9.06 -6.43
N ALA A 195 20.15 8.27 -7.06
CA ALA A 195 20.61 6.99 -6.53
C ALA A 195 21.22 7.12 -5.12
N ALA A 196 22.00 8.17 -4.86
CA ALA A 196 22.54 8.45 -3.53
C ALA A 196 21.45 8.62 -2.46
N ARG A 197 20.37 9.34 -2.80
CA ARG A 197 19.25 9.54 -1.88
C ARG A 197 18.43 8.27 -1.69
N LEU A 198 18.20 7.50 -2.77
CA LEU A 198 17.54 6.20 -2.69
C LEU A 198 18.29 5.23 -1.79
N ARG A 199 19.62 5.15 -1.89
CA ARG A 199 20.45 4.35 -0.96
C ARG A 199 20.24 4.78 0.49
N ALA A 200 20.33 6.08 0.77
CA ALA A 200 20.09 6.61 2.11
C ALA A 200 18.69 6.30 2.64
N VAL A 201 17.66 6.37 1.79
CA VAL A 201 16.29 5.96 2.12
C VAL A 201 16.25 4.49 2.52
N LEU A 202 16.78 3.60 1.67
CA LEU A 202 16.75 2.15 1.93
C LEU A 202 17.53 1.78 3.20
N ASP A 203 18.69 2.41 3.42
CA ASP A 203 19.50 2.21 4.62
C ASP A 203 18.72 2.66 5.88
N ARG A 204 18.01 3.79 5.83
CA ARG A 204 17.19 4.26 6.96
C ARG A 204 15.95 3.39 7.18
N VAL A 205 15.30 2.93 6.12
CA VAL A 205 14.19 1.97 6.22
C VAL A 205 14.65 0.69 6.89
N GLY A 206 15.78 0.12 6.46
CA GLY A 206 16.36 -1.07 7.09
C GLY A 206 16.69 -0.85 8.56
N ALA A 207 17.24 0.32 8.91
CA ALA A 207 17.61 0.64 10.29
C ALA A 207 16.40 0.84 11.23
N ILE A 208 15.30 1.42 10.75
CA ILE A 208 14.13 1.77 11.59
C ILE A 208 13.05 0.68 11.55
N LEU A 209 12.74 0.18 10.35
CA LEU A 209 11.62 -0.74 10.11
C LEU A 209 12.07 -2.19 9.90
N GLY A 210 13.37 -2.42 9.74
CA GLY A 210 13.92 -3.73 9.38
C GLY A 210 13.75 -4.06 7.90
N THR A 211 14.11 -5.30 7.55
CA THR A 211 14.02 -5.80 6.17
C THR A 211 12.81 -6.73 6.03
N PRO A 212 11.81 -6.39 5.19
CA PRO A 212 10.64 -7.24 5.00
C PRO A 212 10.98 -8.45 4.12
N ARG A 213 10.26 -9.57 4.31
CA ARG A 213 10.55 -10.85 3.63
C ARG A 213 10.50 -10.78 2.10
N ARG A 214 9.51 -10.09 1.53
CA ARG A 214 9.34 -9.85 0.08
C ARG A 214 10.22 -8.69 -0.43
N GLY A 215 10.93 -8.00 0.45
CA GLY A 215 11.70 -6.81 0.15
C GLY A 215 10.83 -5.61 -0.19
N LEU A 216 11.47 -4.59 -0.76
CA LEU A 216 10.83 -3.33 -1.12
C LEU A 216 10.40 -3.34 -2.59
N ALA A 217 9.31 -2.64 -2.87
CA ALA A 217 8.88 -2.28 -4.21
C ALA A 217 8.77 -0.76 -4.33
N ALA A 218 8.83 -0.23 -5.56
CA ALA A 218 8.72 1.20 -5.81
C ALA A 218 8.07 1.46 -7.16
N PHE A 219 7.39 2.60 -7.30
CA PHE A 219 6.97 3.10 -8.61
C PHE A 219 8.09 3.90 -9.28
N TRP A 220 8.20 3.77 -10.60
CA TRP A 220 9.08 4.53 -11.46
C TRP A 220 8.31 5.04 -12.67
N ASP A 221 8.29 6.36 -12.85
CA ASP A 221 7.94 7.00 -14.12
C ASP A 221 9.25 7.37 -14.86
N PRO A 222 9.73 6.55 -15.82
CA PRO A 222 11.02 6.78 -16.49
C PRO A 222 11.10 8.12 -17.24
N GLU A 223 9.97 8.71 -17.57
CA GLU A 223 9.88 9.97 -18.29
C GLU A 223 10.32 11.16 -17.42
N HIS A 224 9.83 11.20 -16.18
CA HIS A 224 10.06 12.28 -15.22
C HIS A 224 11.02 11.89 -14.09
N ALA A 225 11.80 10.84 -14.31
CA ALA A 225 12.82 10.35 -13.39
C ALA A 225 14.16 10.23 -14.13
N PRO A 226 15.30 10.34 -13.43
CA PRO A 226 16.59 10.09 -14.04
C PRO A 226 16.67 8.65 -14.57
N LEU A 227 17.38 8.47 -15.69
CA LEU A 227 17.76 7.13 -16.13
C LEU A 227 18.90 6.66 -15.23
N HIS A 228 18.57 5.84 -14.23
CA HIS A 228 19.56 5.29 -13.30
C HIS A 228 20.51 4.32 -14.02
N PRO A 229 21.84 4.44 -13.84
CA PRO A 229 22.78 3.43 -14.31
C PRO A 229 22.51 2.06 -13.68
N VAL A 230 22.86 1.00 -14.41
CA VAL A 230 22.75 -0.39 -13.93
C VAL A 230 23.44 -0.58 -12.57
N SER A 231 24.63 -0.01 -12.40
CA SER A 231 25.41 -0.11 -11.16
C SER A 231 24.72 0.55 -9.96
N ASP A 232 24.00 1.65 -10.19
CA ASP A 232 23.25 2.32 -9.12
C ASP A 232 22.02 1.50 -8.73
N LEU A 233 21.26 1.00 -9.72
CA LEU A 233 20.11 0.13 -9.49
C LEU A 233 20.51 -1.18 -8.79
N ALA A 234 21.67 -1.76 -9.13
CA ALA A 234 22.20 -2.96 -8.47
C ALA A 234 22.47 -2.70 -6.98
N GLN A 235 23.04 -1.54 -6.64
CA GLN A 235 23.24 -1.14 -5.24
C GLN A 235 21.92 -0.94 -4.48
N LEU A 236 20.83 -0.56 -5.16
CA LEU A 236 19.49 -0.52 -4.55
C LEU A 236 18.95 -1.94 -4.35
N ALA A 237 19.20 -2.84 -5.30
CA ALA A 237 18.81 -4.24 -5.20
C ALA A 237 19.50 -4.94 -4.02
N ASP A 238 20.79 -4.68 -3.81
CA ASP A 238 21.56 -5.18 -2.66
C ASP A 238 20.98 -4.71 -1.32
N ARG A 239 20.37 -3.51 -1.30
CA ARG A 239 19.67 -2.93 -0.15
C ARG A 239 18.22 -3.37 0.00
N GLY A 240 17.80 -4.36 -0.76
CA GLY A 240 16.50 -5.00 -0.63
C GLY A 240 15.39 -4.42 -1.51
N LEU A 241 15.69 -3.50 -2.44
CA LEU A 241 14.76 -3.19 -3.52
C LEU A 241 14.64 -4.43 -4.41
N ARG A 242 13.44 -5.00 -4.51
CA ARG A 242 13.22 -6.25 -5.28
C ARG A 242 12.44 -6.01 -6.55
N ARG A 243 11.48 -5.07 -6.53
CA ARG A 243 10.59 -4.81 -7.65
C ARG A 243 10.50 -3.32 -7.97
N VAL A 244 10.54 -2.99 -9.25
CA VAL A 244 10.19 -1.67 -9.74
C VAL A 244 8.96 -1.78 -10.64
N VAL A 245 7.95 -0.99 -10.33
CA VAL A 245 6.70 -0.89 -11.07
C VAL A 245 6.82 0.31 -11.99
N ILE A 246 6.66 0.08 -13.29
CA ILE A 246 6.79 1.09 -14.33
C ILE A 246 5.42 1.32 -14.94
N GLY A 247 5.02 2.59 -14.99
CA GLY A 247 3.91 3.01 -15.84
C GLY A 247 4.27 2.80 -17.31
N LEU A 248 3.70 1.76 -17.93
CA LEU A 248 3.80 1.53 -19.37
C LEU A 248 2.65 2.23 -20.10
N GLU A 249 1.48 2.27 -19.48
CA GLU A 249 0.20 2.81 -19.97
C GLU A 249 -0.28 2.18 -21.29
N THR A 250 0.47 2.35 -22.37
CA THR A 250 0.24 1.81 -23.71
C THR A 250 1.55 1.69 -24.48
N GLY A 251 1.62 0.72 -25.39
CA GLY A 251 2.67 0.62 -26.39
C GLY A 251 2.42 1.43 -27.66
N ASP A 252 1.26 2.08 -27.81
CA ASP A 252 0.94 2.95 -28.94
C ASP A 252 1.49 4.39 -28.69
N PRO A 253 2.48 4.87 -29.47
CA PRO A 253 3.05 6.20 -29.30
C PRO A 253 2.04 7.35 -29.41
N ALA A 254 1.05 7.24 -30.30
CA ALA A 254 0.08 8.30 -30.53
C ALA A 254 -0.91 8.38 -29.36
N LEU A 255 -1.37 7.22 -28.87
CA LEU A 255 -2.23 7.15 -27.69
C LEU A 255 -1.49 7.61 -26.43
N ARG A 256 -0.21 7.27 -26.31
CA ARG A 256 0.65 7.75 -25.21
C ARG A 256 0.79 9.28 -25.23
N ALA A 257 1.02 9.87 -26.41
CA ALA A 257 1.05 11.32 -26.57
C ALA A 257 -0.28 11.99 -26.20
N ALA A 258 -1.42 11.40 -26.60
CA ALA A 258 -2.75 11.88 -26.21
C ALA A 258 -2.99 11.81 -24.69
N ALA A 259 -2.30 10.91 -23.99
CA ALA A 259 -2.32 10.80 -22.53
C ALA A 259 -1.41 11.83 -21.82
N SER A 260 -0.84 12.79 -22.55
CA SER A 260 0.18 13.73 -22.07
C SER A 260 1.43 13.03 -21.52
N LYS A 261 1.88 12.00 -22.23
CA LYS A 261 3.13 11.28 -21.98
C LYS A 261 4.00 11.31 -23.24
N ALA A 262 5.31 11.12 -23.10
CA ALA A 262 6.22 11.04 -24.25
C ALA A 262 5.85 9.85 -25.14
N GLY A 263 5.53 10.11 -26.40
CA GLY A 263 5.25 9.05 -27.39
C GLY A 263 6.48 8.22 -27.74
N ASP A 264 7.69 8.78 -27.63
CA ASP A 264 8.94 8.01 -27.78
C ASP A 264 9.19 7.13 -26.55
N LEU A 265 9.21 5.82 -26.78
CA LEU A 265 9.39 4.78 -25.77
C LEU A 265 10.86 4.43 -25.51
N HIS A 266 11.83 5.08 -26.17
CA HIS A 266 13.26 4.75 -26.01
C HIS A 266 13.73 4.82 -24.56
N ARG A 267 13.32 5.87 -23.83
CA ARG A 267 13.68 6.06 -22.41
C ARG A 267 13.06 5.01 -21.51
N LEU A 268 11.81 4.65 -21.76
CA LEU A 268 11.11 3.58 -21.06
C LEU A 268 11.79 2.22 -21.29
N ARG A 269 12.13 1.89 -22.54
CA ARG A 269 12.88 0.66 -22.88
C ARG A 269 14.24 0.62 -22.18
N SER A 270 14.96 1.73 -22.17
CA SER A 270 16.27 1.84 -21.51
C SER A 270 16.17 1.64 -20.00
N ALA A 271 15.17 2.26 -19.34
CA ALA A 271 14.91 2.07 -17.92
C ALA A 271 14.60 0.61 -17.56
N ILE A 272 13.75 -0.04 -18.37
CA ILE A 272 13.43 -1.47 -18.25
C ILE A 272 14.69 -2.32 -18.37
N HIS A 273 15.50 -2.08 -19.40
CA HIS A 273 16.74 -2.83 -19.61
C HIS A 273 17.72 -2.67 -18.44
N HIS A 274 17.92 -1.43 -17.98
CA HIS A 274 18.82 -1.15 -16.86
C HIS A 274 18.36 -1.84 -15.58
N ALA A 275 17.07 -1.78 -15.25
CA ALA A 275 16.52 -2.44 -14.08
C ALA A 275 16.66 -3.96 -14.16
N ARG A 276 16.44 -4.56 -15.33
CA ARG A 276 16.66 -6.00 -15.54
C ARG A 276 18.12 -6.40 -15.37
N GLN A 277 19.05 -5.66 -15.99
CA GLN A 277 20.49 -5.92 -15.85
C GLN A 277 20.97 -5.77 -14.40
N ALA A 278 20.32 -4.91 -13.62
CA ALA A 278 20.58 -4.73 -12.20
C ALA A 278 19.97 -5.83 -11.31
N GLY A 279 19.26 -6.81 -11.89
CA GLY A 279 18.64 -7.91 -11.14
C GLY A 279 17.31 -7.57 -10.48
N LEU A 280 16.66 -6.46 -10.86
CA LEU A 280 15.34 -6.08 -10.35
C LEU A 280 14.23 -6.82 -11.10
N GLN A 281 13.18 -7.19 -10.37
CA GLN A 281 11.91 -7.63 -10.96
C GLN A 281 11.12 -6.43 -11.45
N LEU A 282 10.38 -6.60 -12.54
CA LEU A 282 9.56 -5.55 -13.13
C LEU A 282 8.07 -5.85 -12.95
N GLY A 283 7.34 -4.79 -12.63
CA GLY A 283 5.91 -4.71 -12.85
C GLY A 283 5.63 -3.68 -13.94
N LEU A 284 4.86 -4.01 -14.97
CA LEU A 284 4.48 -3.08 -16.03
C LEU A 284 2.98 -2.83 -15.98
N THR A 285 2.56 -1.59 -15.74
CA THR A 285 1.13 -1.25 -15.69
C THR A 285 0.65 -0.79 -17.07
N VAL A 286 -0.32 -1.50 -17.63
CA VAL A 286 -1.01 -1.18 -18.89
C VAL A 286 -2.41 -0.69 -18.56
N LEU A 287 -2.83 0.43 -19.15
CA LEU A 287 -4.18 0.99 -18.99
C LEU A 287 -5.06 0.48 -20.14
N VAL A 288 -5.87 -0.56 -19.90
CA VAL A 288 -6.61 -1.24 -20.98
C VAL A 288 -7.74 -0.39 -21.56
N GLY A 289 -8.28 0.53 -20.77
CA GLY A 289 -9.34 1.47 -21.19
C GLY A 289 -8.84 2.75 -21.86
N LEU A 290 -7.52 2.93 -22.01
CA LEU A 290 -6.95 4.17 -22.55
C LEU A 290 -7.36 4.36 -24.02
N GLY A 291 -7.89 5.54 -24.35
CA GLY A 291 -8.32 5.89 -25.71
C GLY A 291 -9.71 5.41 -26.11
N GLY A 292 -10.40 4.67 -25.23
CA GLY A 292 -11.77 4.19 -25.48
C GLY A 292 -11.88 3.13 -26.58
N PRO A 293 -13.12 2.78 -26.98
CA PRO A 293 -13.37 1.65 -27.90
C PRO A 293 -12.66 1.74 -29.25
N GLU A 294 -12.44 2.96 -29.76
CA GLU A 294 -11.83 3.16 -31.08
C GLU A 294 -10.32 2.87 -31.10
N ALA A 295 -9.65 2.99 -29.96
CA ALA A 295 -8.21 2.76 -29.84
C ALA A 295 -7.84 1.28 -29.59
N VAL A 296 -8.81 0.42 -29.27
CA VAL A 296 -8.58 -0.96 -28.75
C VAL A 296 -7.63 -1.77 -29.63
N SER A 297 -7.89 -1.82 -30.95
CA SER A 297 -7.10 -2.64 -31.87
C SER A 297 -5.65 -2.18 -31.96
N ALA A 298 -5.43 -0.87 -32.16
CA ALA A 298 -4.10 -0.28 -32.25
C ALA A 298 -3.33 -0.39 -30.92
N HIS A 299 -3.99 -0.06 -29.80
CA HIS A 299 -3.44 -0.16 -28.45
C HIS A 299 -3.00 -1.60 -28.13
N GLN A 300 -3.88 -2.58 -28.34
CA GLN A 300 -3.58 -3.98 -28.07
C GLN A 300 -2.40 -4.47 -28.91
N ALA A 301 -2.42 -4.23 -30.22
CA ALA A 301 -1.35 -4.69 -31.13
C ALA A 301 -0.01 -4.05 -30.79
N ALA A 302 0.02 -2.73 -30.56
CA ALA A 302 1.25 -2.01 -30.24
C ALA A 302 1.80 -2.41 -28.85
N THR A 303 0.93 -2.55 -27.86
CA THR A 303 1.32 -2.99 -26.51
C THR A 303 1.83 -4.42 -26.51
N ALA A 304 1.16 -5.35 -27.18
CA ALA A 304 1.61 -6.74 -27.28
C ALA A 304 2.97 -6.84 -27.97
N ARG A 305 3.16 -6.10 -29.06
CA ARG A 305 4.46 -6.03 -29.75
C ARG A 305 5.55 -5.48 -28.83
N LEU A 306 5.30 -4.36 -28.14
CA LEU A 306 6.26 -3.78 -27.22
C LEU A 306 6.65 -4.78 -26.12
N LEU A 307 5.67 -5.43 -25.48
CA LEU A 307 5.94 -6.40 -24.41
C LEU A 307 6.79 -7.58 -24.90
N ALA A 308 6.58 -8.05 -26.13
CA ALA A 308 7.38 -9.12 -26.74
C ALA A 308 8.84 -8.72 -27.04
N GLU A 309 9.10 -7.42 -27.25
CA GLU A 309 10.45 -6.88 -27.49
C GLU A 309 11.24 -6.64 -26.19
N LEU A 310 10.56 -6.57 -25.04
CA LEU A 310 11.20 -6.27 -23.76
C LEU A 310 11.88 -7.52 -23.17
N PRO A 311 12.98 -7.35 -22.41
CA PRO A 311 13.73 -8.45 -21.78
C PRO A 311 13.03 -8.99 -20.53
N LEU A 312 11.75 -9.37 -20.66
CA LEU A 312 10.93 -9.88 -19.58
C LEU A 312 11.21 -11.36 -19.30
N THR A 313 10.96 -11.75 -18.05
CA THR A 313 11.16 -13.09 -17.51
C THR A 313 9.92 -13.52 -16.73
N HIS A 314 9.86 -14.79 -16.32
CA HIS A 314 8.76 -15.31 -15.51
C HIS A 314 8.62 -14.64 -14.13
N ALA A 315 9.62 -13.88 -13.68
CA ALA A 315 9.56 -13.10 -12.44
C ALA A 315 8.89 -11.74 -12.62
N ASP A 316 8.66 -11.31 -13.87
CA ASP A 316 8.02 -10.03 -14.19
C ASP A 316 6.50 -10.17 -14.26
N LEU A 317 5.80 -9.07 -14.01
CA LEU A 317 4.35 -9.01 -14.04
C LEU A 317 3.89 -7.90 -14.97
N VAL A 318 2.84 -8.18 -15.74
CA VAL A 318 2.10 -7.16 -16.49
C VAL A 318 0.76 -6.99 -15.80
N TYR A 319 0.51 -5.79 -15.28
CA TYR A 319 -0.74 -5.43 -14.63
C TYR A 319 -1.67 -4.80 -15.67
N LEU A 320 -2.85 -5.38 -15.82
CA LEU A 320 -3.91 -4.82 -16.65
C LEU A 320 -4.81 -4.00 -15.73
N SER A 321 -4.76 -2.68 -15.90
CA SER A 321 -5.51 -1.70 -15.12
C SER A 321 -6.56 -0.99 -15.96
#